data_AF-A0A835HNM4-F1
#
_entry.id   AF-A0A835HNM4-F1
#
_cell.length_a   1.000
_cell.length_b   1.000
_cell.length_c   1.000
_cell.angle_alpha   90.00
_cell.angle_beta   90.00
_cell.angle_gamma   90.00
#
_symmetry.space_group_name_H-M   'P 1'
#
loop_
_entity.id
_entity.type
_entity.pdbx_description
1 polymer ?
#
loop_
_entity_poly.entity_id
_entity_poly.type
_entity_poly.pdbx_seq_one_letter_code
_entity_poly.pdbx_strand_id
1 'polypeptide(L)'
;MRCRFGLKGLHQTCTKEMDAFVTVCNKEYLPMGGSVKMVEETLKLAYGENSDFIKDKRIAAVQALSGTGACRLFADFQKRFRPESQIYIPVPT
;
A
#
# COMPACT_ATOMS: atom_id res chain seq x y z
N MET A 1 -7.72 -31.99 -19.86
CA MET A 1 -7.34 -33.00 -18.86
C MET A 1 -8.14 -32.77 -17.59
N ARG A 2 -9.05 -33.69 -17.25
CA ARG A 2 -9.87 -33.62 -16.03
C ARG A 2 -9.01 -33.99 -14.82
N CYS A 3 -8.68 -33.01 -13.98
CA CYS A 3 -8.11 -33.29 -12.67
C CYS A 3 -9.21 -33.86 -11.76
N ARG A 4 -9.18 -35.17 -11.52
CA ARG A 4 -9.87 -35.78 -10.37
C ARG A 4 -8.98 -35.60 -9.15
N PHE A 5 -9.18 -34.54 -8.38
CA PHE A 5 -8.51 -34.39 -7.08
C PHE A 5 -9.42 -34.90 -5.96
N GLY A 6 -8.97 -35.94 -5.27
CA GLY A 6 -9.59 -36.41 -4.03
C GLY A 6 -9.44 -35.37 -2.92
N LEU A 7 -10.57 -35.03 -2.30
CA LEU A 7 -10.73 -33.97 -1.29
C LEU A 7 -9.82 -34.07 -0.04
N LYS A 8 -9.14 -35.19 0.19
CA LYS A 8 -8.27 -35.40 1.37
C LYS A 8 -6.81 -34.97 1.16
N GLY A 9 -6.36 -34.80 -0.09
CA GLY A 9 -4.97 -34.39 -0.40
C GLY A 9 -4.78 -32.88 -0.55
N LEU A 10 -5.83 -32.15 -0.93
CA LEU A 10 -5.77 -30.74 -1.31
C LEU A 10 -5.39 -29.81 -0.14
N HIS A 11 -5.85 -30.15 1.08
CA HIS A 11 -5.57 -29.33 2.26
C HIS A 11 -4.09 -29.38 2.64
N GLN A 12 -3.47 -30.57 2.57
CA GLN A 12 -2.07 -30.77 2.93
C GLN A 12 -1.09 -30.16 1.91
N THR A 13 -1.44 -30.09 0.63
CA THR A 13 -0.64 -29.36 -0.37
C THR A 13 -0.77 -27.86 -0.20
N CYS A 14 -1.99 -27.36 0.04
CA CYS A 14 -2.23 -25.93 0.28
C CYS A 14 -1.47 -25.43 1.52
N THR A 15 -1.44 -26.20 2.61
CA THR A 15 -0.68 -25.81 3.81
C THR A 15 0.82 -25.81 3.56
N LYS A 16 1.37 -26.80 2.85
CA LYS A 16 2.80 -26.84 2.51
C LYS A 16 3.24 -25.70 1.58
N GLU A 17 2.42 -25.33 0.61
CA GLU A 17 2.69 -24.17 -0.25
C GLU A 17 2.63 -22.87 0.56
N MET A 18 1.68 -22.78 1.50
CA MET A 18 1.57 -21.64 2.40
C MET A 18 2.79 -21.53 3.34
N ASP A 19 3.26 -22.64 3.90
CA ASP A 19 4.45 -22.71 4.76
C ASP A 19 5.75 -22.39 3.98
N ALA A 20 5.84 -22.85 2.72
CA ALA A 20 6.95 -22.48 1.84
C ALA A 20 6.93 -20.96 1.54
N PHE A 21 5.76 -20.39 1.26
CA PHE A 21 5.61 -18.94 1.07
C PHE A 21 5.92 -18.16 2.36
N VAL A 22 5.55 -18.70 3.53
CA VAL A 22 5.89 -18.13 4.84
C VAL A 22 7.39 -18.04 5.05
N THR A 23 8.13 -19.06 4.61
CA THR A 23 9.57 -19.16 4.82
C THR A 23 10.36 -18.25 3.85
N VAL A 24 9.82 -18.01 2.65
CA VAL A 24 10.45 -17.17 1.62
C VAL A 24 10.16 -15.67 1.82
N CYS A 25 8.98 -15.32 2.33
CA CYS A 25 8.61 -13.93 2.58
C CYS A 25 8.89 -13.55 4.04
N ASN A 26 9.87 -12.67 4.26
CA ASN A 26 10.06 -12.05 5.57
C ASN A 26 8.79 -11.26 5.95
N LYS A 27 8.24 -11.57 7.13
CA LYS A 27 6.96 -11.02 7.67
C LYS A 27 7.19 -10.12 8.88
N GLU A 28 8.41 -9.64 9.06
CA GLU A 28 8.69 -8.61 10.04
C GLU A 28 7.85 -7.37 9.75
N TYR A 29 7.58 -6.62 10.82
CA TYR A 29 6.86 -5.37 10.70
C TYR A 29 7.61 -4.42 9.79
N LEU A 30 6.89 -3.83 8.84
CA LEU A 30 7.42 -2.73 8.05
C LEU A 30 7.67 -1.51 8.95
N PRO A 31 8.57 -0.61 8.54
CA PRO A 31 8.68 0.71 9.14
C PRO A 31 7.32 1.44 9.14
N MET A 32 7.13 2.40 10.04
CA MET A 32 5.89 3.19 10.11
C MET A 32 5.52 3.90 8.78
N GLY A 33 6.52 4.27 7.97
CA GLY A 33 6.32 4.86 6.64
C GLY A 33 5.93 3.84 5.55
N GLY A 34 5.95 2.55 5.87
CA GLY A 34 5.76 1.45 4.94
C GLY A 34 7.05 1.00 4.25
N SER A 35 6.89 0.27 3.16
CA SER A 35 8.00 -0.19 2.33
C SER A 35 8.56 0.95 1.48
N VAL A 36 9.86 1.25 1.64
CA VAL A 36 10.57 2.29 0.88
C VAL A 36 10.42 2.07 -0.62
N LYS A 37 10.60 0.82 -1.07
CA LYS A 37 10.47 0.45 -2.49
C LYS A 37 9.06 0.70 -3.02
N MET A 38 8.02 0.39 -2.22
CA MET A 38 6.64 0.66 -2.62
C MET A 38 6.40 2.16 -2.78
N VAL A 39 6.91 2.98 -1.86
CA VAL A 39 6.77 4.43 -1.90
C VAL A 39 7.48 5.00 -3.12
N GLU A 40 8.73 4.61 -3.39
CA GLU A 40 9.50 5.09 -4.54
C GLU A 40 8.80 4.78 -5.88
N GLU A 41 8.35 3.55 -6.08
CA GLU A 41 7.65 3.17 -7.32
C GLU A 41 6.28 3.85 -7.45
N THR A 42 5.56 4.01 -6.33
CA THR A 42 4.27 4.73 -6.34
C THR A 42 4.46 6.21 -6.69
N LEU A 43 5.53 6.85 -6.21
CA LEU A 43 5.85 8.23 -6.55
C LEU A 43 6.14 8.40 -8.05
N LYS A 44 6.92 7.48 -8.64
CA LYS A 44 7.17 7.47 -10.09
C LYS A 44 5.88 7.27 -10.88
N LEU A 45 4.99 6.38 -10.41
CA LEU A 45 3.69 6.15 -11.04
C LEU A 45 2.79 7.39 -10.98
N ALA A 46 2.74 8.08 -9.84
CA ALA A 46 1.85 9.22 -9.63
C ALA A 46 2.31 10.51 -10.31
N TYR A 47 3.62 10.78 -10.30
CA TYR A 47 4.19 12.05 -10.78
C TYR A 47 5.01 11.91 -12.07
N GLY A 48 5.27 10.69 -12.53
CA GLY A 48 6.19 10.39 -13.63
C GLY A 48 7.64 10.24 -13.17
N GLU A 49 8.40 9.36 -13.83
CA GLU A 49 9.78 9.03 -13.46
C GLU A 49 10.74 10.24 -13.44
N ASN A 50 10.50 11.22 -14.31
CA ASN A 50 11.38 12.39 -14.49
C ASN A 50 10.90 13.65 -13.76
N SER A 51 9.95 13.52 -12.83
CA SER A 51 9.38 14.65 -12.09
C SER A 51 10.44 15.42 -11.29
N ASP A 52 10.51 16.73 -11.49
CA ASP A 52 11.41 17.61 -10.72
C ASP A 52 11.07 17.62 -9.22
N PHE A 53 9.79 17.40 -8.87
CA PHE A 53 9.37 17.29 -7.47
C PHE A 53 10.03 16.11 -6.73
N ILE A 54 10.27 15.00 -7.44
CA ILE A 54 10.96 13.82 -6.91
C ILE A 54 12.46 14.11 -6.79
N LYS A 55 13.08 14.68 -7.84
CA LYS A 55 14.52 15.03 -7.86
C LYS A 55 14.89 16.02 -6.75
N ASP A 56 14.05 17.02 -6.54
CA ASP A 56 14.23 18.06 -5.52
C ASP A 56 13.83 17.60 -4.11
N LYS A 57 13.36 16.35 -3.94
CA LYS A 57 12.89 15.79 -2.66
C LYS A 57 11.82 16.65 -1.96
N ARG A 58 10.91 17.23 -2.75
CA ARG A 58 9.81 18.09 -2.24
C ARG A 58 8.58 17.31 -1.78
N ILE A 59 8.54 16.00 -2.03
CA ILE A 59 7.38 15.15 -1.73
C ILE A 59 7.67 14.29 -0.49
N ALA A 60 6.78 14.37 0.51
CA ALA A 60 6.73 13.41 1.61
C ALA A 60 5.63 12.38 1.33
N ALA A 61 5.96 11.09 1.40
CA ALA A 61 5.04 10.00 1.12
C ALA A 61 5.15 8.87 2.15
N VAL A 62 4.02 8.24 2.41
CA VAL A 62 3.84 7.14 3.37
C VAL A 62 2.85 6.15 2.79
N GLN A 63 3.11 4.85 2.99
CA GLN A 63 2.18 3.80 2.60
C GLN A 63 0.92 3.83 3.48
N ALA A 64 -0.25 3.86 2.86
CA ALA A 64 -1.55 3.89 3.53
C ALA A 64 -2.40 2.65 3.19
N LEU A 65 -3.43 2.42 4.02
CA LEU A 65 -4.40 1.35 3.80
C LEU A 65 -5.43 1.75 2.73
N SER A 66 -5.10 1.46 1.47
CA SER A 66 -5.93 1.79 0.31
C SER A 66 -6.25 3.30 0.22
N GLY A 67 -7.15 3.69 -0.69
CA GLY A 67 -7.56 5.08 -0.86
C GLY A 67 -8.27 5.66 0.37
N THR A 68 -9.15 4.89 1.01
CA THR A 68 -9.90 5.36 2.19
C THR A 68 -8.98 5.65 3.37
N GLY A 69 -8.00 4.78 3.62
CA GLY A 69 -7.00 5.01 4.67
C GLY A 69 -6.11 6.22 4.36
N ALA A 70 -5.75 6.42 3.08
CA ALA A 70 -5.02 7.60 2.65
C ALA A 70 -5.81 8.89 2.91
N CYS A 71 -7.10 8.94 2.53
CA CYS A 71 -7.97 10.08 2.80
C CYS A 71 -8.12 10.37 4.30
N ARG A 72 -8.23 9.33 5.13
CA ARG A 72 -8.32 9.48 6.58
C ARG A 72 -7.04 10.07 7.18
N LEU A 73 -5.87 9.53 6.79
CA LEU A 73 -4.57 10.04 7.23
C LEU A 73 -4.38 11.51 6.81
N PHE A 74 -4.73 11.84 5.57
CA PHE A 74 -4.67 13.22 5.08
C PHE A 74 -5.59 14.16 5.87
N ALA A 75 -6.83 13.76 6.14
CA ALA A 75 -7.77 14.56 6.92
C ALA A 75 -7.28 14.81 8.35
N ASP A 76 -6.70 13.80 9.00
CA ASP A 76 -6.10 13.94 10.34
C ASP A 76 -4.86 14.83 10.32
N PHE A 77 -4.01 14.71 9.30
CA PHE A 77 -2.87 15.60 9.10
C PHE A 77 -3.32 17.06 8.94
N GLN A 78 -4.29 17.29 8.06
CA GLN A 78 -4.84 18.63 7.80
C GLN A 78 -5.44 19.25 9.07
N LYS A 79 -6.26 18.49 9.80
CA LYS A 79 -6.85 18.93 11.08
C LYS A 79 -5.78 19.31 12.11
N ARG A 80 -4.67 18.57 12.16
CA ARG A 80 -3.60 18.82 13.13
C ARG A 80 -2.78 20.08 12.81
N PHE A 81 -2.44 20.30 11.54
CA PHE A 81 -1.50 21.36 11.16
C PHE A 81 -2.18 22.63 10.64
N ARG A 82 -3.42 22.54 10.18
CA ARG A 82 -4.22 23.64 9.61
C ARG A 82 -5.70 23.42 9.94
N PRO A 83 -6.11 23.48 11.23
CA PRO A 83 -7.49 23.19 11.65
C PRO A 83 -8.53 24.09 10.97
N GLU A 84 -8.17 25.33 10.63
CA GLU A 84 -9.05 26.31 9.99
C GLU A 84 -9.24 26.09 8.48
N SER A 85 -8.56 25.11 7.88
CA SER A 85 -8.66 24.89 6.43
C SER A 85 -9.99 24.26 6.05
N GLN A 86 -10.58 24.76 4.97
CA GLN A 86 -11.79 24.18 4.37
C GLN A 86 -11.43 23.15 3.30
N ILE A 87 -12.16 22.03 3.26
CA ILE A 87 -12.04 21.00 2.24
C ILE A 87 -13.25 21.13 1.30
N TYR A 88 -13.00 21.36 0.02
CA TYR A 88 -14.03 21.50 -1.01
C TYR A 88 -14.19 20.17 -1.76
N ILE A 89 -15.43 19.68 -1.89
CA ILE A 89 -15.77 18.42 -2.55
C ILE A 89 -16.76 18.70 -3.68
N PRO A 90 -16.57 18.16 -4.91
CA PRO A 90 -17.49 18.37 -6.02
C PRO A 90 -18.84 17.65 -5.81
N VAL A 91 -19.88 18.19 -6.45
CA VAL A 91 -21.24 17.62 -6.46
C VAL A 91 -21.59 17.18 -7.90
N PRO A 92 -21.90 15.88 -8.15
CA PRO A 92 -21.78 14.75 -7.24
C PRO A 92 -20.31 14.34 -7.01
N THR A 93 -20.09 13.52 -5.99
CA THR A 93 -18.79 12.92 -5.65
C THR A 93 -18.68 11.51 -6.22
#